data_AF-A0A7C6FHA3-F1
#
_entry.id   AF-A0A7C6FHA3-F1
#
_cell.length_a   1.000
_cell.length_b   1.000
_cell.length_c   1.000
_cell.angle_alpha   90.00
_cell.angle_beta   90.00
_cell.angle_gamma   90.00
#
_symmetry.space_group_name_H-M   'P 1'
#
loop_
_entity.id
_entity.type
_entity.pdbx_description
1 polymer ?
#
loop_
_entity_poly.entity_id
_entity_poly.type
_entity_poly.pdbx_seq_one_letter_code
_entity_poly.pdbx_strand_id
1 'polypeptide(L)'
;MKILLEKITQVDEEAFKPICLKAINSAPMEDCGGIMGYYYILDVLKDPKNKEYESIKEWMGFELEEEWDAKEGELEAINYNFKRFAKAVK
;
A
#
# COMPACT_ATOMS: atom_id res chain seq x y z
N MET A 1 3.13 13.44 -0.24
CA MET A 1 4.08 12.59 -0.98
C MET A 1 5.33 13.39 -1.29
N LYS A 2 6.52 12.85 -1.02
CA LYS A 2 7.80 13.49 -1.35
C LYS A 2 8.49 12.66 -2.43
N ILE A 3 8.97 13.31 -3.49
CA ILE A 3 9.75 12.66 -4.56
C ILE A 3 11.16 13.25 -4.51
N LEU A 4 12.17 12.39 -4.42
CA LEU A 4 13.59 12.76 -4.41
C LEU A 4 14.30 12.02 -5.54
N LEU A 5 15.04 12.76 -6.38
CA LEU A 5 15.95 12.16 -7.35
C LEU A 5 17.25 11.79 -6.65
N GLU A 6 17.46 10.51 -6.39
CA GLU A 6 18.68 10.03 -5.72
C GLU A 6 19.83 9.81 -6.70
N LYS A 7 19.54 9.34 -7.93
CA LYS A 7 20.57 9.00 -8.93
C LYS A 7 19.99 8.99 -10.34
N ILE A 8 20.80 9.43 -11.31
CA ILE A 8 20.59 9.20 -12.75
C ILE A 8 21.59 8.11 -13.18
N THR A 9 21.13 7.10 -13.91
CA THR A 9 21.96 5.97 -14.36
C THR A 9 21.76 5.68 -15.84
N GLN A 10 22.68 4.93 -16.45
CA GLN A 10 22.47 4.40 -17.79
C GLN A 10 21.33 3.39 -17.78
N VAL A 11 20.49 3.48 -18.79
CA VAL A 11 19.23 2.74 -18.92
C VAL A 11 19.50 1.49 -19.74
N ASP A 12 19.20 0.33 -19.19
CA ASP A 12 19.04 -0.90 -20.00
C ASP A 12 17.74 -0.78 -20.83
N GLU A 13 17.85 -0.59 -22.13
CA GLU A 13 16.69 -0.38 -23.02
C GLU A 13 15.78 -1.61 -23.14
N GLU A 14 16.30 -2.80 -22.84
CA GLU A 14 15.53 -4.06 -22.93
C GLU A 14 14.74 -4.34 -21.65
N ALA A 15 15.15 -3.75 -20.51
CA ALA A 15 14.50 -3.95 -19.23
C ALA A 15 13.17 -3.17 -19.10
N PHE A 16 12.10 -3.87 -18.70
CA PHE A 16 10.79 -3.28 -18.41
C PHE A 16 10.86 -2.22 -17.31
N LYS A 17 10.21 -1.07 -17.53
CA LYS A 17 10.14 0.07 -16.60
C LYS A 17 8.72 0.67 -16.58
N PRO A 18 8.27 1.26 -15.45
CA PRO A 18 8.99 1.39 -14.17
C PRO A 18 9.09 0.07 -13.40
N ILE A 19 10.03 0.01 -12.46
CA ILE A 19 10.13 -1.09 -11.48
C ILE A 19 10.27 -0.50 -10.08
N CYS A 20 9.51 -1.03 -9.13
CA CYS A 20 9.69 -0.75 -7.72
C CYS A 20 10.84 -1.63 -7.22
N LEU A 21 11.86 -1.00 -6.64
CA LEU A 21 13.03 -1.71 -6.10
C LEU A 21 12.84 -2.08 -4.61
N LYS A 22 11.95 -1.36 -3.92
CA LYS A 22 11.69 -1.56 -2.49
C LYS A 22 10.33 -0.97 -2.12
N ALA A 23 9.54 -1.73 -1.37
CA ALA A 23 8.33 -1.28 -0.69
C ALA A 23 8.50 -1.60 0.81
N ILE A 24 8.06 -0.69 1.68
CA ILE A 24 8.10 -0.86 3.13
C ILE A 24 6.78 -0.35 3.66
N ASN A 25 6.13 -1.14 4.53
CA ASN A 25 4.81 -0.89 5.08
C ASN A 25 3.72 -0.87 4.00
N SER A 26 2.49 -1.05 4.46
CA SER A 26 1.31 -0.91 3.62
C SER A 26 1.01 0.57 3.39
N ALA A 27 0.41 0.87 2.24
CA ALA A 27 -0.15 2.19 2.00
C ALA A 27 -1.31 2.44 2.99
N PRO A 28 -1.56 3.69 3.40
CA PRO A 28 -2.79 4.04 4.10
C PRO A 28 -4.02 3.65 3.29
N MET A 29 -5.09 3.24 3.96
CA MET A 29 -6.34 2.82 3.33
C MET A 29 -6.90 4.02 2.55
N GLU A 30 -7.54 3.74 1.43
CA GLU A 30 -8.24 4.77 0.69
C GLU A 30 -9.28 5.45 1.59
N ASP A 31 -9.43 6.77 1.44
CA ASP A 31 -10.40 7.57 2.19
C ASP A 31 -10.35 7.46 3.72
N CYS A 32 -9.19 7.08 4.29
CA CYS A 32 -8.99 6.99 5.74
C CYS A 32 -9.00 8.32 6.51
N GLY A 33 -9.43 9.44 5.91
CA GLY A 33 -9.44 10.75 6.58
C GLY A 33 -8.04 11.37 6.74
N GLY A 34 -7.08 10.96 5.91
CA GLY A 34 -5.71 11.48 5.92
C GLY A 34 -4.87 10.94 7.08
N ILE A 35 -3.78 11.65 7.40
CA ILE A 35 -2.77 11.18 8.37
C ILE A 35 -3.38 10.85 9.74
N MET A 36 -4.25 11.72 10.24
CA MET A 36 -4.87 11.54 11.56
C MET A 36 -5.82 10.34 11.59
N GLY A 37 -6.64 10.17 10.55
CA GLY A 37 -7.54 9.03 10.49
C GLY A 37 -6.82 7.70 10.24
N TYR A 38 -5.72 7.70 9.50
CA TYR A 38 -4.85 6.52 9.40
C TYR A 38 -4.28 6.10 10.77
N TYR A 39 -3.72 7.02 11.55
CA TYR A 39 -3.22 6.69 12.88
C TYR A 39 -4.32 6.28 13.85
N TYR A 40 -5.50 6.88 13.74
CA TYR A 40 -6.68 6.46 14.49
C TYR A 40 -7.03 4.99 14.23
N ILE A 41 -7.10 4.58 12.95
CA ILE A 41 -7.36 3.20 12.56
C ILE A 41 -6.28 2.27 13.13
N LEU A 42 -4.99 2.62 12.98
CA LEU A 42 -3.89 1.84 13.55
C LEU A 42 -4.00 1.67 15.07
N ASP A 43 -4.44 2.70 15.79
CA ASP A 43 -4.60 2.65 17.24
C ASP A 43 -5.78 1.79 17.67
N VAL A 44 -6.90 1.85 16.93
CA VAL A 44 -8.06 0.97 17.16
C VAL A 44 -7.67 -0.50 16.91
N LEU A 45 -6.97 -0.79 15.82
CA LEU A 45 -6.59 -2.16 15.42
C LEU A 45 -5.54 -2.82 16.35
N LYS A 46 -4.83 -2.05 17.18
CA LYS A 46 -3.89 -2.62 18.17
C LYS A 46 -4.59 -3.38 19.30
N ASP A 47 -5.86 -3.09 19.57
CA ASP A 47 -6.61 -3.71 20.66
C ASP A 47 -7.93 -4.31 20.15
N PRO A 48 -8.01 -5.64 19.97
CA PRO A 48 -9.24 -6.33 19.62
C PRO A 48 -10.40 -6.15 20.61
N LYS A 49 -10.16 -5.61 21.81
CA LYS A 49 -11.20 -5.29 22.80
C LYS A 49 -11.70 -3.85 22.70
N ASN A 50 -11.12 -3.03 21.82
CA ASN A 50 -11.60 -1.68 21.58
C ASN A 50 -13.04 -1.75 21.04
N LYS A 51 -13.92 -0.92 21.59
CA LYS A 51 -15.34 -0.86 21.20
C LYS A 51 -15.56 -0.60 19.70
N GLU A 52 -14.59 0.02 19.03
CA GLU A 52 -14.65 0.38 17.60
C GLU A 52 -13.89 -0.60 16.70
N TYR A 53 -13.27 -1.65 17.27
CA TYR A 53 -12.45 -2.61 16.52
C TYR A 53 -13.23 -3.26 15.38
N GLU A 54 -14.38 -3.87 15.69
CA GLU A 54 -15.21 -4.54 14.70
C GLU A 54 -15.75 -3.57 13.63
N SER A 55 -16.19 -2.37 14.04
CA SER A 55 -16.69 -1.37 13.08
C SER A 55 -15.61 -0.85 12.14
N ILE A 56 -14.38 -0.69 12.62
CA ILE A 56 -13.25 -0.28 11.77
C ILE A 56 -12.86 -1.42 10.84
N LYS A 57 -12.84 -2.67 11.33
CA LYS A 57 -12.55 -3.85 10.49
C LYS A 57 -13.58 -3.99 9.37
N GLU A 58 -14.86 -3.82 9.68
CA GLU A 58 -15.95 -3.83 8.70
C GLU A 58 -15.82 -2.66 7.71
N TRP A 59 -15.53 -1.45 8.18
CA TRP A 59 -15.36 -0.27 7.33
C TRP A 59 -14.20 -0.41 6.33
N MET A 60 -13.11 -1.07 6.74
CA MET A 60 -11.97 -1.33 5.86
C MET A 60 -12.31 -2.26 4.69
N GLY A 61 -13.47 -2.93 4.72
CA GLY A 61 -13.94 -3.75 3.61
C GLY A 61 -13.08 -4.99 3.35
N PHE A 62 -12.20 -5.36 4.29
CA PHE A 62 -11.54 -6.65 4.25
C PHE A 62 -12.60 -7.73 4.39
N GLU A 63 -12.59 -8.70 3.48
CA GLU A 63 -13.30 -9.97 3.71
C GLU A 63 -12.88 -10.47 5.11
N LEU A 64 -13.77 -11.10 5.88
CA LEU A 64 -13.50 -11.45 7.29
C LEU A 64 -12.19 -12.24 7.50
N GLU A 65 -11.69 -12.88 6.45
CA GLU A 65 -10.46 -13.68 6.35
C GLU A 65 -9.23 -12.94 5.77
N GLU A 66 -9.39 -11.72 5.23
CA GLU A 66 -8.27 -10.92 4.76
C GLU A 66 -7.51 -10.31 5.95
N GLU A 67 -6.27 -10.76 6.13
CA GLU A 67 -5.34 -10.18 7.09
C GLU A 67 -4.63 -8.99 6.44
N TRP A 68 -4.71 -7.83 7.10
CA TRP A 68 -3.96 -6.64 6.71
C TRP A 68 -2.93 -6.30 7.79
N ASP A 69 -1.65 -6.23 7.39
CA ASP A 69 -0.58 -5.76 8.25
C ASP A 69 -0.01 -4.44 7.73
N ALA A 70 -0.13 -3.40 8.56
CA ALA A 70 0.47 -2.09 8.33
C ALA A 70 1.97 -2.14 8.01
N LYS A 71 2.68 -3.18 8.43
CA LYS A 71 4.13 -3.34 8.26
C LYS A 71 4.53 -4.09 6.99
N GLU A 72 3.58 -4.69 6.29
CA GLU A 72 3.86 -5.45 5.07
C GLU A 72 3.77 -4.55 3.83
N GLY A 73 4.83 -4.56 3.02
CA GLY A 73 4.87 -3.85 1.74
C GLY A 73 4.77 -4.81 0.56
N GLU A 74 3.83 -4.58 -0.35
CA GLU A 74 3.50 -5.50 -1.45
C GLU A 74 4.34 -5.29 -2.73
N LEU A 75 5.65 -5.52 -2.64
CA LEU A 75 6.59 -5.24 -3.74
C LEU A 75 6.23 -5.98 -5.04
N GLU A 76 5.87 -7.25 -4.95
CA GLU A 76 5.51 -8.10 -6.08
C GLU A 76 4.22 -7.62 -6.74
N ALA A 77 3.20 -7.30 -5.95
CA ALA A 77 1.91 -6.83 -6.46
C ALA A 77 2.05 -5.47 -7.17
N ILE A 78 2.85 -4.54 -6.62
CA ILE A 78 3.16 -3.26 -7.24
C ILE A 78 3.79 -3.48 -8.63
N ASN A 79 4.82 -4.34 -8.71
CA ASN A 79 5.51 -4.60 -9.97
C ASN A 79 4.65 -5.36 -10.98
N TYR A 80 3.77 -6.26 -10.53
CA TYR A 80 2.77 -6.91 -11.37
C TYR A 80 1.82 -5.88 -11.98
N ASN A 81 1.33 -4.94 -11.16
CA ASN A 81 0.44 -3.88 -11.60
C ASN A 81 1.12 -2.95 -12.61
N PHE A 82 2.39 -2.58 -12.43
CA PHE A 82 3.13 -1.82 -13.43
C PHE A 82 3.14 -2.52 -14.80
N LYS A 83 3.43 -3.82 -14.83
CA LYS A 83 3.40 -4.63 -16.07
C LYS A 83 2.00 -4.72 -16.67
N ARG A 84 0.98 -4.88 -15.83
CA ARG A 84 -0.42 -4.95 -16.25
C ARG A 84 -0.86 -3.64 -16.91
N PHE A 85 -0.62 -2.51 -16.27
CA PHE A 85 -1.04 -1.20 -16.79
C PHE A 85 -0.27 -0.79 -18.04
N ALA A 86 1.02 -1.11 -18.14
CA ALA A 86 1.80 -0.85 -19.36
C ALA A 86 1.26 -1.60 -20.59
N LYS A 87 0.58 -2.74 -20.40
CA LYS A 87 -0.09 -3.49 -21.48
C LYS A 87 -1.46 -2.95 -21.84
N ALA A 88 -2.15 -2.30 -20.89
CA ALA A 88 -3.52 -1.80 -21.06
C ALA A 88 -3.59 -0.42 -21.75
N VAL A 89 -2.46 0.25 -21.95
CA VAL A 89 -2.35 1.58 -22.60
C VAL A 89 -1.88 1.45 -24.07
N LYS A 90 -1.95 0.25 -24.65
CA LYS A 90 -1.75 0.02 -26.09
C LYS A 90 -3.10 -0.17 -26.78
#